data_AF-A0A1Q1FF69-F1
#
_entry.id   AF-A0A1Q1FF69-F1
#
_cell.length_a   1.000
_cell.length_b   1.000
_cell.length_c   1.000
_cell.angle_alpha   90.00
_cell.angle_beta   90.00
_cell.angle_gamma   90.00
#
_symmetry.space_group_name_H-M   'P 1'
#
loop_
_entity.id
_entity.type
_entity.pdbx_description
1 polymer ?
#
loop_
_entity_poly.entity_id
_entity_poly.type
_entity_poly.pdbx_seq_one_letter_code
_entity_poly.pdbx_strand_id
1 'polypeptide(L)' 'MMPLASSPEYTLPFVGPGTYLIFGIVLVPVYIMIAAWFLGDPSDTKKGLLGVGYVVGMTTSLWGGLFVATMVIDVLFF' A
#
# COMPACT_ATOMS: atom_id res chain seq x y z
N MET A 1 -10.36 -11.71 33.78
CA MET A 1 -9.84 -11.92 32.41
C MET A 1 -8.92 -10.76 32.07
N MET A 2 -7.65 -11.02 31.81
CA MET A 2 -6.68 -9.98 31.47
C MET A 2 -6.90 -9.57 30.01
N PRO A 3 -7.09 -8.29 29.67
CA PRO A 3 -7.20 -7.88 28.27
C PRO A 3 -5.85 -8.12 27.59
N LEU A 4 -5.76 -9.17 26.77
CA LEU A 4 -4.54 -9.53 26.02
C LEU A 4 -4.32 -8.68 24.75
N ALA A 5 -5.24 -7.77 24.45
CA ALA A 5 -5.16 -6.86 23.32
C ALA A 5 -5.46 -5.44 23.79
N SER A 6 -4.45 -4.76 24.34
CA SER A 6 -4.45 -3.31 24.28
C SER A 6 -4.26 -2.94 22.81
N SER A 7 -5.30 -2.43 22.16
CA SER A 7 -5.17 -1.75 20.88
C SER A 7 -4.14 -0.64 21.06
N PRO A 8 -3.01 -0.64 20.33
CA PRO A 8 -2.01 0.38 20.53
C PRO A 8 -2.58 1.75 20.20
N GLU A 9 -2.39 2.71 21.11
CA GLU A 9 -2.93 4.08 21.07
C GLU A 9 -2.47 4.89 19.83
N TYR A 10 -1.51 4.36 19.05
CA TYR A 10 -1.03 4.95 17.79
C TYR A 10 -1.81 4.50 16.53
N THR A 11 -2.83 3.66 16.67
CA THR A 11 -3.64 3.22 15.52
C THR A 11 -4.71 4.25 15.17
N LEU A 12 -4.68 4.76 13.94
CA LEU A 12 -5.82 5.48 13.39
C LEU A 12 -7.03 4.52 13.34
N PRO A 13 -8.26 4.99 13.55
CA PRO A 13 -9.45 4.12 13.68
C PRO A 13 -9.76 3.25 12.44
N PHE A 14 -9.04 3.47 11.33
CA PHE A 14 -9.18 2.78 10.05
C PHE A 14 -7.93 1.96 9.66
N VAL A 15 -6.86 1.99 10.46
CA VAL A 15 -5.55 1.41 10.11
C VAL A 15 -5.08 0.47 11.21
N GLY A 16 -5.11 -0.83 10.94
CA GLY A 16 -4.63 -1.85 11.87
C GLY A 16 -3.10 -2.00 11.88
N PRO A 17 -2.53 -2.68 12.89
CA PRO A 17 -1.09 -2.94 12.99
C PRO A 17 -0.49 -3.60 11.74
N GLY A 18 -1.25 -4.49 11.07
CA GLY A 18 -0.81 -5.14 9.84
C GLY A 18 -0.60 -4.18 8.67
N THR A 19 -1.40 -3.11 8.56
CA THR A 19 -1.23 -2.09 7.53
C THR A 19 0.07 -1.33 7.73
N TYR A 20 0.39 -0.96 8.98
CA TYR A 20 1.67 -0.31 9.29
C TYR A 20 2.86 -1.23 9.00
N LEU A 21 2.76 -2.53 9.30
CA LEU A 21 3.81 -3.49 8.98
C LEU A 21 4.04 -3.60 7.46
N ILE A 22 2.97 -3.77 6.69
CA ILE A 22 3.06 -3.95 5.23
C ILE A 22 3.57 -2.67 4.56
N PHE A 23 2.92 -1.53 4.82
CA PHE A 23 3.26 -0.27 4.15
C PHE A 23 4.50 0.41 4.73
N GLY A 24 4.84 0.16 5.98
CA GLY A 24 5.96 0.82 6.66
C GLY A 24 7.26 0.03 6.66
N ILE A 25 7.21 -1.31 6.69
CA ILE A 25 8.42 -2.17 6.77
C ILE A 25 8.57 -3.00 5.50
N VAL A 26 7.53 -3.72 5.08
CA VAL A 26 7.62 -4.64 3.94
C VAL A 26 7.83 -3.90 2.62
N LEU A 27 7.20 -2.72 2.47
CA LEU A 27 7.30 -1.89 1.26
C LEU A 27 8.56 -0.99 1.21
N VAL A 28 9.35 -0.92 2.28
CA VAL A 28 10.61 -0.15 2.33
C VAL A 28 11.53 -0.36 1.12
N PRO A 29 11.88 -1.60 0.73
CA PRO A 29 12.73 -1.83 -0.44
C PRO A 29 12.14 -1.26 -1.74
N VAL A 30 10.82 -1.25 -1.89
CA VAL A 30 10.14 -0.69 -3.06
C VAL A 30 10.26 0.83 -3.07
N TYR A 31 10.11 1.49 -1.93
CA TYR A 31 10.34 2.94 -1.83
C TYR A 31 11.78 3.31 -2.14
N ILE A 32 12.74 2.53 -1.64
CA ILE A 32 14.16 2.72 -1.95
C ILE A 32 14.42 2.54 -3.45
N MET A 33 13.85 1.51 -4.07
CA MET A 33 13.96 1.28 -5.51
C MET A 33 13.41 2.47 -6.32
N ILE A 34 12.21 2.95 -5.98
CA ILE A 34 11.60 4.10 -6.66
C ILE A 34 12.47 5.36 -6.45
N ALA A 35 12.95 5.61 -5.23
CA ALA A 35 13.83 6.74 -4.96
C ALA A 35 15.14 6.65 -5.77
N ALA A 36 15.71 5.44 -5.89
CA ALA A 36 16.94 5.20 -6.65
C ALA A 36 16.78 5.48 -8.15
N TRP A 37 15.59 5.34 -8.74
CA TRP A 37 15.34 5.70 -10.14
C TRP A 37 15.53 7.21 -10.43
N PHE A 38 15.36 8.05 -9.42
CA PHE A 38 15.49 9.51 -9.56
C PHE A 38 16.80 10.06 -8.97
N LEU A 39 17.35 9.42 -7.94
CA LEU A 39 18.58 9.85 -7.29
C LEU A 39 19.85 9.17 -7.84
N GLY A 40 19.71 8.04 -8.54
CA GLY A 40 20.83 7.31 -9.12
C GLY A 40 21.36 7.95 -10.40
N ASP A 41 22.65 7.75 -10.69
CA ASP A 41 23.26 8.15 -11.96
C ASP A 41 23.63 6.92 -12.79
N PRO A 42 23.31 6.89 -14.10
CA PRO A 42 22.53 7.89 -14.84
C PRO A 42 21.01 7.79 -14.55
N SER A 43 20.33 8.92 -14.35
CA SER A 43 18.87 8.99 -14.21
C SER A 43 18.17 9.50 -15.49
N ASP A 44 16.99 8.93 -15.78
CA ASP A 44 16.07 9.40 -16.82
C ASP A 44 14.68 9.58 -16.21
N THR A 45 14.34 10.82 -15.87
CA THR A 45 13.09 11.17 -15.19
C THR A 45 11.84 10.73 -15.97
N LYS A 46 11.89 10.71 -17.31
CA LYS A 46 10.75 10.28 -18.12
C LYS A 46 10.50 8.79 -17.97
N LYS A 47 11.56 7.98 -18.02
CA LYS A 47 11.46 6.53 -17.77
C LYS A 47 11.06 6.23 -16.33
N GLY A 48 11.62 6.96 -15.36
CA GLY A 48 11.25 6.86 -13.95
C GLY A 48 9.76 7.13 -13.72
N LEU A 49 9.22 8.21 -14.28
CA LEU A 49 7.79 8.54 -14.20
C LEU A 49 6.90 7.49 -14.84
N LEU A 50 7.29 6.94 -16.00
CA LEU A 50 6.55 5.84 -16.63
C LEU A 50 6.51 4.60 -15.73
N GLY A 51 7.66 4.25 -15.13
CA GLY A 51 7.76 3.14 -14.18
C GLY A 51 6.88 3.37 -12.94
N VAL A 52 6.92 4.57 -12.34
CA VAL A 52 6.08 4.91 -11.19
C VAL A 52 4.60 4.84 -11.55
N GLY A 53 4.21 5.40 -12.70
CA GLY A 53 2.83 5.34 -13.19
C GLY A 53 2.34 3.90 -13.35
N TYR A 54 3.19 3.01 -13.85
CA TYR A 54 2.87 1.58 -13.96
C TYR A 54 2.69 0.91 -12.59
N VAL A 55 3.62 1.14 -11.65
CA VAL A 55 3.56 0.55 -10.30
C VAL A 55 2.32 1.02 -9.55
N VAL A 56 2.03 2.32 -9.58
CA VAL A 56 0.84 2.91 -8.95
C VAL A 56 -0.41 2.39 -9.62
N GLY A 57 -0.50 2.46 -10.96
CA GLY A 57 -1.66 2.00 -11.70
C GLY A 57 -1.98 0.53 -11.47
N MET A 58 -0.96 -0.34 -11.50
CA MET A 58 -1.12 -1.77 -11.19
C MET A 58 -1.62 -1.97 -9.76
N THR A 59 -0.96 -1.35 -8.77
CA THR A 59 -1.32 -1.51 -7.35
C THR A 59 -2.74 -1.03 -7.09
N THR A 60 -3.12 0.13 -7.63
CA THR A 60 -4.48 0.68 -7.52
C THR A 60 -5.50 -0.21 -8.21
N SER A 61 -5.17 -0.82 -9.36
CA SER A 61 -6.10 -1.73 -10.04
C SER A 61 -6.37 -3.01 -9.24
N LEU A 62 -5.34 -3.56 -8.58
CA LEU A 62 -5.47 -4.76 -7.74
C LEU A 62 -6.30 -4.48 -6.49
N TRP A 63 -5.96 -3.42 -5.76
CA TRP A 63 -6.67 -3.05 -4.53
C TRP A 63 -8.06 -2.50 -4.80
N GLY A 64 -8.20 -1.65 -5.82
CA GLY A 64 -9.47 -1.08 -6.24
C GLY A 64 -10.42 -2.16 -6.78
N GLY A 65 -9.90 -3.10 -7.57
CA GLY A 65 -10.67 -4.26 -8.04
C GLY A 65 -11.14 -5.15 -6.88
N LEU A 66 -10.27 -5.43 -5.91
CA LEU A 66 -10.64 -6.17 -4.71
C LEU A 66 -11.72 -5.43 -3.91
N PHE A 67 -11.57 -4.12 -3.72
CA PHE A 67 -12.56 -3.29 -3.04
C PHE A 67 -13.93 -3.33 -3.73
N VAL A 68 -13.96 -3.13 -5.06
CA VAL A 68 -15.20 -3.22 -5.85
C VAL A 68 -15.82 -4.61 -5.72
N ALA A 69 -15.02 -5.67 -5.82
CA ALA A 69 -15.52 -7.04 -5.64
C ALA A 69 -16.15 -7.24 -4.25
N THR A 70 -15.52 -6.74 -3.19
CA THR A 70 -16.08 -6.83 -1.83
C THR A 70 -17.38 -6.04 -1.68
N MET A 71 -17.48 -4.86 -2.30
CA MET A 71 -18.73 -4.07 -2.30
C MET A 71 -19.85 -4.75 -3.08
N VAL A 72 -19.55 -5.39 -4.21
CA VAL A 72 -20.53 -6.17 -4.96
C VAL A 72 -21.05 -7.34 -4.13
N ILE A 73 -20.17 -8.03 -3.42
CA ILE A 73 -20.57 -9.11 -2.50
C ILE A 73 -21.47 -8.56 -1.39
N ASP A 74 -21.09 -7.44 -0.79
CA ASP A 74 -21.87 -6.80 0.27
C ASP A 74 -23.30 -6.49 -0.21
N VAL A 75 -23.43 -5.77 -1.32
CA VAL A 75 -24.74 -5.38 -1.89
C VAL A 75 -25.62 -6.57 -2.30
N LEU A 76 -25.03 -7.69 -2.74
CA LEU A 76 -25.79 -8.84 -3.22
C LEU A 76 -26.19 -9.83 -2.11
N PHE A 77 -25.43 -9.91 -1.02
CA PHE A 77 -25.57 -10.98 -0.02
C PHE A 77 -25.89 -10.48 1.41
N PHE A 78 -25.76 -9.20 1.72
CA PHE A 78 -26.01 -8.62 3.05
C PHE A 78 -26.97 -7.42 2.96
#